data_AF-A0A4Q3T6V8-F1
#
_entry.id   AF-A0A4Q3T6V8-F1
#
_cell.length_a   1.000
_cell.length_b   1.000
_cell.length_c   1.000
_cell.angle_alpha   90.00
_cell.angle_beta   90.00
_cell.angle_gamma   90.00
#
_symmetry.space_group_name_H-M   'P 1'
#
loop_
_entity.id
_entity.type
_entity.pdbx_description
1 polymer ?
#
loop_
_entity_poly.entity_id
_entity_poly.type
_entity_poly.pdbx_seq_one_letter_code
_entity_poly.pdbx_strand_id
1 'polypeptide(L)'
;MTTDLTRVASKRRPLFLHTLAAAAALALAPSVVQAQVTLGPTLQSFGVLAGVAVTNTGPSLVAGNVGVSPGLAITGFPPGSATGTFEAGSANAAQAQTELTAAYNDAAATACNVDLTGVNLGGLTLTPGVY
;
A
#
# COMPACT_ATOMS: atom_id res chain seq x y z
N MET A 1 58.64 43.35 -39.90
CA MET A 1 59.40 43.53 -38.65
C MET A 1 58.64 44.59 -37.88
N THR A 2 57.88 44.37 -36.82
CA THR A 2 57.75 43.28 -35.83
C THR A 2 56.51 43.67 -34.98
N THR A 3 55.63 42.69 -34.70
CA THR A 3 54.80 42.44 -33.49
C THR A 3 54.51 43.60 -32.51
N ASP A 4 53.29 43.78 -32.00
CA ASP A 4 52.83 43.03 -30.81
C ASP A 4 51.35 43.35 -30.47
N LEU A 5 50.51 42.34 -30.30
CA LEU A 5 49.11 42.47 -29.87
C LEU A 5 49.03 42.07 -28.39
N THR A 6 49.04 43.06 -27.49
CA THR A 6 48.91 42.83 -26.05
C THR A 6 47.47 42.47 -25.69
N ARG A 7 47.29 41.19 -25.37
CA ARG A 7 46.08 40.50 -24.94
C ARG A 7 45.63 41.00 -23.55
N VAL A 8 44.47 41.65 -23.45
CA VAL A 8 43.83 41.96 -22.14
C VAL A 8 42.97 40.77 -21.70
N ALA A 9 43.35 40.17 -20.57
CA ALA A 9 42.77 38.96 -20.02
C ALA A 9 41.36 39.17 -19.44
N SER A 10 40.41 38.35 -19.89
CA SER A 10 39.05 38.22 -19.33
C SER A 10 39.08 37.53 -17.96
N LYS A 11 38.69 38.24 -16.90
CA LYS A 11 38.61 37.72 -15.53
C LYS A 11 37.28 36.98 -15.34
N ARG A 12 37.25 35.67 -15.60
CA ARG A 12 36.08 34.80 -15.34
C ARG A 12 35.93 34.61 -13.82
N ARG A 13 34.83 35.11 -13.24
CA ARG A 13 34.47 34.88 -11.83
C ARG A 13 33.81 33.50 -11.71
N PRO A 14 34.30 32.57 -10.87
CA PRO A 14 33.74 31.24 -10.78
C PRO A 14 32.43 31.26 -9.97
N LEU A 15 31.31 31.05 -10.65
CA LEU A 15 29.98 30.88 -10.06
C LEU A 15 29.73 29.37 -9.84
N PHE A 16 30.50 28.71 -8.97
CA PHE A 16 30.39 27.26 -8.73
C PHE A 16 30.49 26.90 -7.24
N LEU A 17 29.65 27.48 -6.40
CA LEU A 17 29.63 27.15 -4.96
C LEU A 17 28.21 27.03 -4.35
N HIS A 18 27.18 26.80 -5.15
CA HIS A 18 25.81 26.64 -4.63
C HIS A 18 25.14 25.31 -5.04
N THR A 19 25.76 24.52 -5.91
CA THR A 19 25.16 23.26 -6.40
C THR A 19 25.44 22.05 -5.52
N LEU A 20 26.48 22.07 -4.67
CA LEU A 20 26.81 20.91 -3.83
C LEU A 20 25.95 20.81 -2.55
N ALA A 21 25.48 21.94 -2.01
CA ALA A 21 24.65 21.96 -0.80
C ALA A 21 23.21 21.47 -1.04
N ALA A 22 22.68 21.68 -2.25
CA ALA A 22 21.33 21.23 -2.61
C ALA A 22 21.22 19.70 -2.74
N ALA A 23 22.30 19.02 -3.16
CA ALA A 23 22.32 17.56 -3.27
C ALA A 23 22.40 16.86 -1.90
N ALA A 24 23.07 17.48 -0.91
CA ALA A 24 23.17 16.93 0.45
C ALA A 24 21.86 17.07 1.25
N ALA A 25 21.08 18.12 1.02
CA ALA A 25 19.80 18.33 1.70
C ALA A 25 18.70 17.34 1.24
N LEU A 26 18.75 16.87 0.00
CA LEU A 26 17.81 15.87 -0.52
C LEU A 26 18.09 14.45 0.04
N ALA A 27 19.31 14.19 0.52
CA ALA A 27 19.71 12.91 1.11
C ALA A 27 19.35 12.78 2.61
N LEU A 28 18.93 13.86 3.25
CA LEU A 28 18.54 13.92 4.67
C LEU A 28 17.02 14.10 4.87
N ALA A 29 16.24 14.12 3.80
CA ALA A 29 14.80 14.13 3.92
C ALA A 29 14.35 12.79 4.51
N PRO A 30 13.54 12.78 5.59
CA PRO A 30 12.95 11.55 6.08
C PRO A 30 12.12 10.94 4.95
N SER A 31 12.45 9.72 4.55
CA SER A 31 11.61 8.92 3.67
C SER A 31 10.28 8.69 4.39
N VAL A 32 9.22 9.33 3.91
CA VAL A 32 7.85 8.93 4.26
C VAL A 32 7.65 7.53 3.70
N VAL A 33 7.72 6.53 4.56
CA VAL A 33 7.33 5.16 4.21
C VAL A 33 5.80 5.16 4.11
N GLN A 34 5.30 5.11 2.89
CA GLN A 34 3.87 5.03 2.64
C GLN A 34 3.44 3.58 2.82
N ALA A 35 2.97 3.21 4.02
CA ALA A 35 2.43 1.87 4.31
C ALA A 35 1.05 1.62 3.65
N GLN A 36 0.65 2.45 2.69
CA GLN A 36 -0.64 2.34 2.03
C GLN A 36 -0.60 1.25 0.96
N VAL A 37 -1.37 0.19 1.19
CA VAL A 37 -1.63 -0.86 0.20
C VAL A 37 -2.82 -0.44 -0.66
N THR A 38 -2.66 -0.46 -1.98
CA THR A 38 -3.76 -0.12 -2.89
C THR A 38 -4.64 -1.34 -3.14
N LEU A 39 -5.92 -1.23 -2.78
CA LEU A 39 -6.92 -2.26 -3.11
C LEU A 39 -7.52 -2.01 -4.49
N GLY A 40 -7.77 -3.07 -5.24
CA GLY A 40 -8.48 -3.00 -6.51
C GLY A 40 -9.96 -2.60 -6.35
N PRO A 41 -10.59 -2.03 -7.39
CA PRO A 41 -11.92 -1.44 -7.32
C PRO A 41 -13.01 -2.47 -7.01
N THR A 42 -12.86 -3.72 -7.47
CA THR A 42 -13.83 -4.77 -7.19
C THR A 42 -13.71 -5.22 -5.74
N LEU A 43 -12.48 -5.46 -5.26
CA LEU A 43 -12.20 -5.85 -3.87
C LEU A 43 -12.73 -4.83 -2.86
N GLN A 44 -12.63 -3.52 -3.15
CA GLN A 44 -13.13 -2.46 -2.27
C GLN A 44 -14.63 -2.54 -1.94
N SER A 45 -15.42 -3.25 -2.76
CA SER A 45 -16.86 -3.44 -2.51
C SER A 45 -17.19 -4.58 -1.53
N PHE A 46 -16.21 -5.42 -1.16
CA PHE A 46 -16.41 -6.58 -0.30
C PHE A 46 -16.11 -6.25 1.16
N GLY A 47 -17.07 -6.56 2.04
CA GLY A 47 -16.84 -6.56 3.49
C GLY A 47 -16.26 -7.88 3.98
N VAL A 48 -16.55 -8.98 3.28
CA VAL A 48 -15.97 -10.31 3.52
C VAL A 48 -15.69 -10.98 2.18
N LEU A 49 -14.49 -11.51 1.99
CA LEU A 49 -14.10 -12.31 0.84
C LEU A 49 -13.31 -13.53 1.32
N ALA A 50 -13.67 -14.73 0.88
CA ALA A 50 -13.00 -15.98 1.29
C ALA A 50 -12.70 -16.91 0.11
N GLY A 51 -11.69 -17.78 0.28
CA GLY A 51 -11.31 -18.77 -0.74
C GLY A 51 -12.28 -19.96 -0.85
N VAL A 52 -12.72 -20.49 0.30
CA VAL A 52 -13.42 -21.79 0.38
C VAL A 52 -14.88 -21.63 0.81
N ALA A 53 -15.11 -20.93 1.92
CA ALA A 53 -16.45 -20.72 2.46
C ALA A 53 -16.49 -19.50 3.39
N VAL A 54 -17.68 -18.91 3.53
CA VAL A 54 -18.02 -17.97 4.62
C VAL A 54 -19.09 -18.64 5.48
N THR A 55 -18.85 -18.67 6.81
CA THR A 55 -19.81 -19.18 7.80
C THR A 55 -20.04 -18.12 8.85
N ASN A 56 -21.30 -17.79 9.10
CA ASN A 56 -21.71 -16.86 10.14
C ASN A 56 -22.54 -17.56 11.22
N THR A 57 -22.44 -17.09 12.46
CA THR A 57 -23.32 -17.47 13.56
C THR A 57 -23.75 -16.21 14.30
N GLY A 58 -25.05 -16.08 14.57
CA GLY A 58 -25.60 -14.88 15.22
C GLY A 58 -25.81 -13.70 14.25
N PRO A 59 -26.29 -12.55 14.78
CA PRO A 59 -26.81 -11.45 13.98
C PRO A 59 -25.71 -10.46 13.53
N SER A 60 -24.67 -10.97 12.88
CA SER A 60 -23.64 -10.11 12.28
C SER A 60 -24.22 -9.24 11.16
N LEU A 61 -23.74 -8.00 11.05
CA LEU A 61 -23.99 -7.11 9.92
C LEU A 61 -22.68 -6.87 9.17
N VAL A 62 -22.59 -7.34 7.93
CA VAL A 62 -21.45 -7.07 7.05
C VAL A 62 -21.74 -5.81 6.22
N ALA A 63 -20.88 -4.80 6.34
CA ALA A 63 -20.90 -3.64 5.45
C ALA A 63 -20.18 -3.98 4.14
N GLY A 64 -20.92 -4.13 3.04
CA GLY A 64 -20.41 -4.51 1.72
C GLY A 64 -20.83 -5.91 1.30
N ASN A 65 -20.26 -6.37 0.18
CA ASN A 65 -20.54 -7.69 -0.39
C ASN A 65 -19.89 -8.80 0.46
N VAL A 66 -20.51 -9.98 0.45
CA VAL A 66 -19.96 -11.21 1.05
C VAL A 66 -19.67 -12.18 -0.09
N GLY A 67 -18.39 -12.48 -0.32
CA GLY A 67 -17.95 -13.26 -1.48
C GLY A 67 -17.16 -14.51 -1.12
N VAL A 68 -17.28 -15.52 -1.98
CA VAL A 68 -16.41 -16.70 -1.96
C VAL A 68 -16.00 -17.04 -3.39
N SER A 69 -14.71 -17.30 -3.61
CA SER A 69 -14.22 -17.86 -4.87
C SER A 69 -12.84 -18.51 -4.64
N PRO A 70 -12.55 -19.70 -5.21
CA PRO A 70 -13.41 -20.50 -6.09
C PRO A 70 -14.51 -21.30 -5.37
N GLY A 71 -14.57 -21.26 -4.04
CA GLY A 71 -15.62 -21.89 -3.27
C GLY A 71 -17.02 -21.28 -3.53
N LEU A 72 -18.05 -21.99 -3.08
CA LEU A 72 -19.46 -21.66 -3.35
C LEU A 72 -20.31 -21.50 -2.08
N ALA A 73 -19.74 -21.72 -0.89
CA ALA A 73 -20.53 -21.81 0.34
C ALA A 73 -20.53 -20.49 1.12
N ILE A 74 -21.70 -19.86 1.22
CA ILE A 74 -21.98 -18.77 2.16
C ILE A 74 -23.15 -19.23 3.03
N THR A 75 -22.93 -19.35 4.35
CA THR A 75 -23.92 -19.90 5.28
C THR A 75 -24.06 -19.04 6.54
N GLY A 76 -25.21 -19.13 7.22
CA GLY A 76 -25.50 -18.35 8.43
C GLY A 76 -26.06 -16.94 8.19
N PHE A 77 -26.54 -16.67 6.97
CA PHE A 77 -27.21 -15.44 6.56
C PHE A 77 -28.61 -15.80 6.02
N PRO A 78 -29.70 -15.73 6.81
CA PRO A 78 -29.86 -15.25 8.20
C PRO A 78 -29.36 -16.22 9.31
N PRO A 79 -29.21 -15.77 10.59
CA PRO A 79 -29.56 -14.43 11.12
C PRO A 79 -28.55 -13.33 10.79
N GLY A 80 -27.40 -13.66 10.19
CA GLY A 80 -26.50 -12.65 9.64
C GLY A 80 -27.14 -11.87 8.49
N SER A 81 -26.63 -10.66 8.24
CA SER A 81 -27.05 -9.81 7.12
C SER A 81 -25.85 -9.09 6.49
N ALA A 82 -26.02 -8.62 5.26
CA ALA A 82 -25.04 -7.80 4.56
C ALA A 82 -25.75 -6.59 3.93
N THR A 83 -25.05 -5.45 3.80
CA THR A 83 -25.56 -4.29 3.05
C THR A 83 -25.37 -4.43 1.53
N GLY A 84 -24.44 -5.29 1.11
CA GLY A 84 -24.18 -5.63 -0.29
C GLY A 84 -24.82 -6.95 -0.73
N THR A 85 -24.28 -7.52 -1.80
CA THR A 85 -24.72 -8.80 -2.38
C THR A 85 -23.94 -10.00 -1.85
N PHE A 86 -24.53 -11.18 -1.97
CA PHE A 86 -23.85 -12.45 -1.74
C PHE A 86 -23.30 -12.99 -3.06
N GLU A 87 -21.99 -13.16 -3.13
CA GLU A 87 -21.22 -13.43 -4.35
C GLU A 87 -20.51 -14.79 -4.24
N ALA A 88 -21.28 -15.89 -4.32
CA ALA A 88 -20.74 -17.25 -4.26
C ALA A 88 -20.31 -17.74 -5.65
N GLY A 89 -19.00 -17.94 -5.84
CA GLY A 89 -18.43 -18.41 -7.11
C GLY A 89 -18.60 -17.45 -8.29
N SER A 90 -18.92 -16.18 -8.03
CA SER A 90 -19.19 -15.21 -9.09
C SER A 90 -17.91 -14.69 -9.74
N ALA A 91 -18.05 -14.11 -10.94
CA ALA A 91 -16.94 -13.43 -11.61
C ALA A 91 -16.40 -12.25 -10.78
N ASN A 92 -17.27 -11.53 -10.06
CA ASN A 92 -16.87 -10.44 -9.18
C ASN A 92 -16.05 -10.95 -7.99
N ALA A 93 -16.45 -12.05 -7.36
CA ALA A 93 -15.68 -12.65 -6.28
C ALA A 93 -14.33 -13.20 -6.78
N ALA A 94 -14.28 -13.78 -7.99
CA ALA A 94 -13.03 -14.24 -8.61
C ALA A 94 -12.08 -13.08 -8.93
N GLN A 95 -12.60 -11.98 -9.47
CA GLN A 95 -11.83 -10.77 -9.73
C GLN A 95 -11.32 -10.15 -8.42
N ALA A 96 -12.16 -10.08 -7.39
CA ALA A 96 -11.77 -9.58 -6.08
C ALA A 96 -10.65 -10.43 -5.45
N GLN A 97 -10.64 -11.75 -5.63
CA GLN A 97 -9.55 -12.62 -5.15
C GLN A 97 -8.22 -12.35 -5.86
N THR A 98 -8.29 -12.04 -7.16
CA THR A 98 -7.11 -11.65 -7.94
C THR A 98 -6.54 -10.32 -7.42
N GLU A 99 -7.42 -9.35 -7.19
CA GLU A 99 -7.05 -8.04 -6.61
C GLU A 99 -6.53 -8.19 -5.17
N LEU A 100 -7.11 -9.08 -4.36
CA LEU A 100 -6.65 -9.37 -3.01
C LEU A 100 -5.24 -9.98 -3.03
N THR A 101 -4.98 -10.90 -3.96
CA THR A 101 -3.66 -11.50 -4.12
C THR A 101 -2.61 -10.46 -4.49
N ALA A 102 -2.94 -9.53 -5.40
CA ALA A 102 -2.05 -8.44 -5.76
C ALA A 102 -1.76 -7.51 -4.56
N ALA A 103 -2.81 -7.08 -3.84
CA ALA A 103 -2.68 -6.23 -2.66
C ALA A 103 -1.89 -6.91 -1.54
N TYR A 104 -2.12 -8.20 -1.30
CA TYR A 104 -1.36 -8.98 -0.32
C TYR A 104 0.12 -9.05 -0.68
N ASN A 105 0.45 -9.33 -1.94
CA ASN A 105 1.84 -9.41 -2.39
C ASN A 105 2.56 -8.06 -2.27
N ASP A 106 1.87 -6.95 -2.57
CA ASP A 106 2.39 -5.59 -2.37
C ASP A 106 2.68 -5.31 -0.89
N ALA A 107 1.72 -5.62 -0.01
CA ALA A 107 1.90 -5.50 1.44
C ALA A 107 3.06 -6.34 1.95
N ALA A 108 3.14 -7.61 1.55
CA ALA A 108 4.17 -8.55 1.98
C ALA A 108 5.57 -8.19 1.46
N ALA A 109 5.68 -7.51 0.31
CA ALA A 109 6.94 -7.04 -0.24
C ALA A 109 7.44 -5.74 0.42
N THR A 110 6.59 -5.07 1.19
CA THR A 110 6.95 -3.81 1.84
C THR A 110 7.92 -4.06 3.00
N ALA A 111 9.04 -3.33 3.03
CA ALA A 111 10.05 -3.49 4.06
C ALA A 111 9.49 -3.15 5.46
N CYS A 112 9.64 -4.08 6.40
CA CYS A 112 9.24 -3.91 7.79
C CYS A 112 10.11 -2.86 8.50
N ASN A 113 9.49 -1.98 9.29
CA ASN A 113 10.17 -0.99 10.11
C ASN A 113 10.51 -1.53 11.51
N VAL A 114 9.60 -2.32 12.09
CA VAL A 114 9.72 -2.83 13.47
C VAL A 114 9.15 -4.23 13.55
N ASP A 115 10.01 -5.22 13.76
CA ASP A 115 9.58 -6.60 13.97
C ASP A 115 8.95 -6.77 15.36
N LEU A 116 7.65 -7.05 15.39
CA LEU A 116 6.89 -7.38 16.60
C LEU A 116 6.41 -8.83 16.62
N THR A 117 7.06 -9.72 15.84
CA THR A 117 6.70 -11.14 15.78
C THR A 117 6.74 -11.77 17.17
N GLY A 118 5.65 -12.43 17.56
CA GLY A 118 5.52 -13.10 18.85
C GLY A 118 5.28 -12.17 20.06
N VAL A 119 5.15 -10.86 19.83
CA VAL A 119 4.85 -9.88 20.89
C VAL A 119 3.34 -9.73 21.07
N ASN A 120 2.87 -9.67 22.32
CA ASN A 120 1.48 -9.31 22.62
C ASN A 120 1.27 -7.81 22.36
N LEU A 121 0.33 -7.46 21.49
CA LEU A 121 0.07 -6.06 21.10
C LEU A 121 -0.88 -5.32 22.06
N GLY A 122 -1.41 -5.99 23.09
CA GLY A 122 -2.32 -5.39 24.06
C GLY A 122 -1.65 -4.28 24.86
N GLY A 123 -2.28 -3.10 24.89
CA GLY A 123 -1.80 -1.94 25.64
C GLY A 123 -0.63 -1.18 24.99
N LEU A 124 -0.18 -1.58 23.80
CA LEU A 124 0.81 -0.84 23.03
C LEU A 124 0.15 0.26 22.20
N THR A 125 0.86 1.37 22.02
CA THR A 125 0.53 2.41 21.04
C THR A 125 1.42 2.20 19.82
N LEU A 126 0.84 1.75 18.70
CA LEU A 126 1.55 1.58 17.44
C LEU A 126 1.57 2.91 16.67
N THR A 127 2.77 3.43 16.39
CA THR A 127 2.95 4.61 15.53
C THR A 127 2.74 4.25 14.05
N PRO A 128 2.66 5.22 13.13
CA PRO A 128 2.67 4.89 11.71
C PRO A 128 3.92 4.10 11.30
N GLY A 129 3.75 2.98 10.60
CA GLY A 129 4.84 2.12 10.15
C GLY A 129 4.36 0.76 9.63
N VAL A 130 5.31 -0.05 9.17
CA VAL A 130 5.15 -1.44 8.76
C VAL A 130 5.70 -2.33 9.88
N TYR A 131 4.90 -3.29 10.33
CA TYR A 131 5.15 -4.15 11.49
C TYR A 131 5.14 -5.62 11.09
#